data_AF-A0A6I2XUQ2-F1
#
_entry.id   AF-A0A6I2XUQ2-F1
#
_cell.length_a   1.000
_cell.length_b   1.000
_cell.length_c   1.000
_cell.angle_alpha   90.00
_cell.angle_beta   90.00
_cell.angle_gamma   90.00
#
_symmetry.space_group_name_H-M   'P 1'
#
loop_
_entity.id
_entity.type
_entity.pdbx_description
1 polymer ?
#
loop_
_entity_poly.entity_id
_entity_poly.type
_entity_poly.pdbx_seq_one_letter_code
_entity_poly.pdbx_strand_id
1 'polypeptide(L)'
;MSDDNIEVGEDIEIDVVVDEDGDVVGAVVDDVIVATSADGSIVDETIDVLDADGNVVLEDETVSVYDADGNLVAQAEEITVV
;
A
#
# COMPACT_ATOMS: atom_id res chain seq x y z
N MET A 1 4.74 -13.28 30.68
CA MET A 1 4.65 -13.95 29.37
C MET A 1 5.04 -12.84 28.41
N SER A 2 6.10 -13.04 27.63
CA SER A 2 6.46 -12.06 26.61
C SER A 2 5.35 -12.11 25.58
N ASP A 3 4.58 -11.04 25.46
CA ASP A 3 3.53 -10.94 24.45
C ASP A 3 4.23 -10.72 23.11
N ASP A 4 4.68 -11.81 22.49
CA ASP A 4 5.11 -11.85 21.08
C ASP A 4 3.85 -11.77 20.18
N ASN A 5 2.97 -10.81 20.47
CA ASN A 5 1.76 -10.59 19.69
C ASN A 5 2.13 -9.69 18.51
N ILE A 6 1.79 -10.14 17.31
CA ILE A 6 1.84 -9.32 16.11
C ILE A 6 0.53 -8.55 16.03
N GLU A 7 0.62 -7.22 15.98
CA GLU A 7 -0.51 -6.34 15.67
C GLU A 7 -0.54 -6.07 14.18
N VAL A 8 -1.70 -6.19 13.54
CA VAL A 8 -1.87 -5.90 12.11
C VAL A 8 -2.90 -4.79 11.96
N GLY A 9 -2.53 -3.73 11.24
CA GLY A 9 -3.41 -2.66 10.79
C GLY A 9 -3.48 -2.65 9.26
N GLU A 10 -4.61 -2.18 8.74
CA GLU A 10 -4.86 -1.94 7.31
C GLU A 10 -5.48 -0.55 7.15
N ASP A 11 -5.11 0.17 6.10
CA ASP A 11 -5.74 1.41 5.66
C ASP A 11 -5.85 1.39 4.14
N ILE A 12 -7.02 1.80 3.61
CA ILE A 12 -7.28 1.83 2.16
C ILE A 12 -7.83 3.21 1.81
N GLU A 13 -7.15 3.90 0.90
CA GLU A 13 -7.59 5.16 0.30
C GLU A 13 -7.96 4.96 -1.18
N ILE A 14 -9.03 5.62 -1.63
CA ILE A 14 -9.50 5.54 -3.01
C ILE A 14 -9.77 6.94 -3.53
N ASP A 15 -9.04 7.31 -4.58
CA ASP A 15 -9.20 8.56 -5.31
C ASP A 15 -9.79 8.30 -6.70
N VAL A 16 -11.00 8.83 -6.95
CA VAL A 16 -11.65 8.73 -8.25
C VAL A 16 -11.18 9.86 -9.16
N VAL A 17 -10.71 9.50 -10.35
CA VAL A 17 -10.30 10.47 -11.37
C VAL A 17 -11.47 10.75 -12.29
N VAL A 18 -11.84 12.02 -12.41
CA VAL A 18 -12.91 12.50 -13.30
C VAL A 18 -12.35 13.47 -14.33
N ASP A 19 -13.00 13.52 -15.49
CA ASP A 19 -12.71 14.51 -16.53
C ASP A 19 -13.38 15.87 -16.26
N GLU A 20 -13.29 16.79 -17.24
CA GLU A 20 -13.86 18.13 -17.17
C GLU A 20 -15.40 18.14 -17.16
N ASP A 21 -16.03 17.09 -17.70
CA ASP A 21 -17.48 16.92 -17.75
C ASP A 21 -18.02 16.24 -16.49
N GLY A 22 -17.12 15.68 -15.65
CA GLY A 22 -17.42 14.99 -14.40
C GLY A 22 -17.63 13.49 -14.58
N ASP A 23 -17.28 12.94 -15.75
CA ASP A 23 -17.32 11.51 -16.02
C ASP A 23 -16.08 10.83 -15.43
N VAL A 24 -16.26 9.64 -14.86
CA VAL A 24 -15.16 8.86 -14.28
C VAL A 24 -14.28 8.30 -15.39
N VAL A 25 -12.98 8.60 -15.32
CA VAL A 25 -11.98 8.13 -16.29
C VAL A 25 -10.98 7.15 -15.69
N GLY A 26 -11.04 6.93 -14.38
CA GLY A 26 -10.21 5.96 -13.66
C GLY A 26 -10.27 6.15 -12.16
N ALA A 27 -9.41 5.44 -11.45
CA ALA A 27 -9.21 5.59 -10.02
C ALA A 27 -7.76 5.30 -9.64
N VAL A 28 -7.35 5.79 -8.48
CA VAL A 28 -6.13 5.37 -7.78
C VAL A 28 -6.57 4.74 -6.46
N VAL A 29 -6.09 3.55 -6.16
CA VAL A 29 -6.32 2.85 -4.89
C VAL A 29 -4.98 2.70 -4.20
N ASP A 30 -4.89 3.12 -2.96
CA ASP A 30 -3.71 3.00 -2.11
C ASP A 30 -4.08 2.11 -0.92
N ASP A 31 -3.44 0.94 -0.81
CA ASP A 31 -3.65 -0.05 0.26
C ASP A 31 -2.37 -0.20 1.08
N VAL A 32 -2.45 0.10 2.37
CA VAL A 32 -1.34 0.05 3.31
C VAL A 32 -1.63 -0.95 4.42
N ILE A 33 -0.82 -2.01 4.48
CA ILE A 33 -0.86 -3.01 5.54
C ILE A 33 0.37 -2.85 6.43
N VAL A 34 0.15 -2.76 7.74
CA VAL A 34 1.22 -2.64 8.73
C VAL A 34 1.16 -3.79 9.72
N ALA A 35 2.19 -4.62 9.75
CA ALA A 35 2.38 -5.65 10.77
C ALA A 35 3.48 -5.20 11.75
N THR A 36 3.16 -5.09 13.04
CA THR A 36 4.09 -4.64 14.09
C THR A 36 4.27 -5.69 15.17
N SER A 37 5.49 -5.83 15.67
CA SER A 37 5.87 -6.69 16.79
C SER A 37 6.91 -6.00 17.68
N ALA A 38 7.34 -6.66 18.75
CA ALA A 38 8.42 -6.15 19.60
C ALA A 38 9.78 -6.04 18.87
N ASP A 39 9.97 -6.77 17.77
CA ASP A 39 11.23 -6.80 17.01
C ASP A 39 11.28 -5.74 15.89
N GLY A 40 10.16 -5.06 15.61
CA GLY A 40 10.03 -4.09 14.52
C GLY A 40 8.70 -4.19 13.78
N SER A 41 8.63 -3.56 12.61
CA SER A 41 7.43 -3.56 11.77
C SER A 41 7.73 -3.84 10.29
N ILE A 42 6.71 -4.31 9.59
CA ILE A 42 6.69 -4.45 8.14
C ILE A 42 5.51 -3.60 7.66
N VAL A 43 5.77 -2.76 6.67
CA VAL A 43 4.78 -1.96 5.95
C VAL A 43 4.77 -2.47 4.52
N ASP A 44 3.59 -2.80 4.03
CA ASP A 44 3.33 -3.25 2.66
C ASP A 44 2.32 -2.25 2.07
N GLU A 45 2.74 -1.49 1.08
CA GLU A 45 1.97 -0.42 0.43
C GLU A 45 1.81 -0.77 -1.05
N THR A 46 0.58 -0.86 -1.53
CA THR A 46 0.26 -1.14 -2.93
C THR A 46 -0.59 -0.02 -3.50
N ILE A 47 -0.12 0.61 -4.57
CA ILE A 47 -0.84 1.65 -5.30
C ILE A 47 -1.26 1.11 -6.67
N ASP A 48 -2.58 0.94 -6.84
CA ASP A 48 -3.20 0.56 -8.10
C ASP A 48 -3.75 1.77 -8.84
N VAL A 49 -3.42 1.90 -10.12
CA VAL A 49 -4.08 2.82 -11.04
C VAL A 49 -5.03 2.03 -11.93
N LEU A 50 -6.31 2.41 -11.91
CA LEU A 50 -7.38 1.77 -12.66
C LEU A 50 -7.83 2.65 -13.82
N ASP A 51 -8.15 2.00 -14.94
CA ASP A 51 -8.88 2.65 -16.05
C ASP A 51 -10.37 2.85 -15.74
N ALA A 52 -11.09 3.51 -16.65
CA ALA A 52 -12.52 3.77 -16.52
C ALA A 52 -13.40 2.50 -16.43
N ASP A 53 -12.89 1.36 -16.91
CA ASP A 53 -13.56 0.07 -16.86
C ASP A 53 -13.25 -0.70 -15.54
N GLY A 54 -12.35 -0.14 -14.71
CA GLY A 54 -11.92 -0.72 -13.44
C GLY A 54 -10.80 -1.76 -13.58
N ASN A 55 -10.09 -1.80 -14.72
CA ASN A 55 -8.91 -2.66 -14.87
C ASN A 55 -7.68 -1.94 -14.33
N VAL A 56 -6.83 -2.65 -13.58
CA VAL A 56 -5.51 -2.15 -13.19
C VAL A 56 -4.64 -2.00 -14.44
N VAL A 57 -4.09 -0.80 -14.63
CA VAL A 57 -3.16 -0.46 -15.72
C VAL A 57 -1.74 -0.24 -15.21
N LEU A 58 -1.59 0.06 -13.92
CA LEU A 58 -0.32 0.18 -13.22
C LEU A 58 -0.51 -0.24 -11.77
N GLU A 59 0.45 -1.01 -11.26
CA GLU A 59 0.56 -1.41 -9.86
C GLU A 59 1.96 -1.03 -9.39
N ASP A 60 2.07 -0.38 -8.23
CA ASP A 60 3.32 -0.01 -7.56
C ASP A 60 3.29 -0.56 -6.14
N GLU A 61 4.09 -1.57 -5.86
CA GLU A 61 4.17 -2.25 -4.56
C GLU A 61 5.49 -1.88 -3.87
N THR A 62 5.41 -1.35 -2.65
CA THR A 62 6.55 -1.05 -1.79
C THR A 62 6.44 -1.79 -0.47
N VAL A 63 7.42 -2.66 -0.19
CA VAL A 63 7.54 -3.35 1.09
C VAL A 63 8.71 -2.78 1.88
N SER A 64 8.44 -2.21 3.04
CA SER A 64 9.42 -1.60 3.95
C SER A 64 9.50 -2.34 5.28
N VAL A 65 10.71 -2.64 5.74
CA VAL A 65 10.96 -3.32 7.03
C VAL A 65 11.69 -2.37 7.96
N TYR A 66 11.16 -2.20 9.16
CA TYR A 66 11.72 -1.36 10.22
C TYR A 66 12.15 -2.21 11.42
N ASP A 67 13.24 -1.81 12.07
CA ASP A 67 13.63 -2.37 13.36
C ASP A 67 12.76 -1.84 14.52
N ALA A 68 12.96 -2.38 15.73
CA ALA A 68 12.24 -1.98 16.94
C ALA A 68 12.41 -0.51 17.34
N ASP A 69 13.47 0.16 16.87
CA ASP A 69 13.72 1.59 17.10
C ASP A 69 13.06 2.47 16.02
N GLY A 70 12.40 1.86 15.03
CA GLY A 70 11.72 2.53 13.92
C GLY A 70 12.65 2.92 12.76
N ASN A 71 13.86 2.36 12.68
CA ASN A 71 14.76 2.61 11.55
C ASN A 71 14.47 1.65 10.40
N LEU A 72 14.43 2.16 9.17
CA LEU A 72 14.31 1.34 7.97
C LEU A 72 15.57 0.47 7.81
N VAL A 73 15.38 -0.85 7.76
CA VAL A 73 16.47 -1.85 7.60
C VAL A 73 16.47 -2.54 6.25
N ALA A 74 15.32 -2.59 5.58
CA ALA A 74 15.19 -3.11 4.22
C ALA A 74 13.99 -2.49 3.51
N GLN A 75 14.09 -2.40 2.19
CA GLN A 75 13.00 -1.97 1.32
C GLN A 75 13.08 -2.71 -0.01
N ALA A 76 11.94 -3.07 -0.57
CA ALA A 76 11.77 -3.55 -1.93
C ALA A 76 10.63 -2.76 -2.59
N GLU A 77 10.77 -2.53 -3.88
CA GLU A 77 9.80 -1.78 -4.70
C GLU A 77 9.68 -2.52 -6.04
N GLU A 78 8.45 -2.73 -6.50
CA GLU A 78 8.13 -3.35 -7.78
C GLU A 78 7.03 -2.55 -8.47
N ILE A 79 7.31 -2.12 -9.72
CA ILE A 79 6.33 -1.44 -10.57
C ILE A 79 5.97 -2.35 -11.73
N THR A 80 4.68 -2.64 -11.86
CA THR A 80 4.10 -3.46 -12.93
C THR A 80 3.18 -2.60 -13.80
N VAL A 81 3.34 -2.71 -15.12
CA VAL A 81 2.45 -2.09 -16.11
C VAL A 81 1.74 -3.22 -16.87
N VAL A 82 0.41 -3.18 -16.88
CA VAL A 82 -0.46 -4.27 -17.36
C VAL A 82 -0.90 -4.08 -18.82
#